data_AF-A0A1F2QJ29-F1
#
_entry.id   AF-A0A1F2QJ29-F1
#
_cell.length_a   1.000
_cell.length_b   1.000
_cell.length_c   1.000
_cell.angle_alpha   90.00
_cell.angle_beta   90.00
_cell.angle_gamma   90.00
#
_symmetry.space_group_name_H-M   'P 1'
#
loop_
_entity.id
_entity.type
_entity.pdbx_description
1 polymer ?
#
loop_
_entity_poly.entity_id
_entity_poly.type
_entity_poly.pdbx_seq_one_letter_code
_entity_poly.pdbx_strand_id
1 'polypeptide(L)' 'MAIFTKDMSIMEALQADPRARDVFTAYGMGCIGCMGVSMESIEDGAKMHGIDPEVVLSELNKLTPVEKSPKE' A
#
# COMPACT_ATOMS: atom_id res chain seq x y z
N MET A 1 -4.29 -7.19 13.69
CA MET A 1 -4.03 -7.74 12.33
C MET A 1 -3.86 -6.55 11.41
N ALA A 2 -2.72 -6.44 10.73
CA ALA A 2 -2.54 -5.48 9.64
C ALA A 2 -3.56 -5.81 8.55
N ILE A 3 -4.32 -4.82 8.09
CA ILE A 3 -5.34 -5.03 7.03
C ILE A 3 -4.66 -5.12 5.67
N PHE A 4 -3.54 -4.40 5.48
CA PHE A 4 -2.76 -4.43 4.25
C PHE A 4 -1.53 -5.31 4.41
N THR A 5 -1.33 -6.20 3.45
CA THR A 5 -0.17 -7.10 3.35
C THR A 5 0.59 -6.85 2.05
N LYS A 6 1.87 -7.22 2.02
CA LYS A 6 2.77 -6.96 0.89
C LYS A 6 2.37 -7.71 -0.39
N ASP A 7 1.75 -8.88 -0.23
CA ASP A 7 1.24 -9.74 -1.29
C ASP A 7 -0.11 -9.27 -1.86
N MET A 8 -0.78 -8.31 -1.20
CA MET A 8 -2.03 -7.73 -1.70
C MET A 8 -1.74 -6.91 -2.95
N SER A 9 -2.60 -7.02 -3.97
CA SER A 9 -2.48 -6.17 -5.14
C SER A 9 -2.80 -4.70 -4.81
N ILE A 10 -2.19 -3.78 -5.55
CA ILE A 10 -2.48 -2.34 -5.42
C ILE A 10 -3.98 -2.09 -5.64
N MET A 11 -4.61 -2.81 -6.56
CA MET A 11 -6.06 -2.73 -6.82
C MET A 11 -6.89 -3.19 -5.62
N GLU A 12 -6.56 -4.33 -5.00
CA GLU A 12 -7.24 -4.82 -3.80
C GLU A 12 -7.10 -3.83 -2.64
N ALA A 13 -5.93 -3.22 -2.47
CA ALA A 13 -5.71 -2.21 -1.44
C ALA A 13 -6.58 -0.96 -1.66
N LEU A 14 -6.70 -0.51 -2.91
CA LEU A 14 -7.57 0.61 -3.29
C LEU A 14 -9.07 0.29 -3.13
N GLN A 15 -9.46 -0.96 -3.36
CA GLN A 15 -10.83 -1.43 -3.15
C GLN A 15 -11.15 -1.56 -1.65
N ALA A 16 -10.18 -1.99 -0.84
CA ALA A 16 -10.30 -2.10 0.60
C ALA A 16 -10.41 -0.72 1.26
N ASP A 17 -9.60 0.26 0.82
CA ASP A 17 -9.69 1.63 1.27
C ASP A 17 -9.31 2.62 0.15
N PRO A 18 -10.24 3.47 -0.32
CA PRO A 18 -9.93 4.44 -1.36
C PRO A 18 -8.86 5.47 -0.95
N ARG A 19 -8.62 5.66 0.36
CA ARG A 19 -7.55 6.52 0.89
C ARG A 19 -6.15 5.95 0.67
N ALA A 20 -6.03 4.65 0.39
CA ALA A 20 -4.75 4.03 -0.01
C ALA A 20 -4.15 4.72 -1.25
N ARG A 21 -5.01 5.29 -2.11
CA ARG A 21 -4.59 6.08 -3.28
C ARG A 21 -3.64 7.22 -2.92
N ASP A 22 -3.93 7.95 -1.84
CA ASP A 22 -3.12 9.09 -1.42
C ASP A 22 -1.75 8.63 -0.93
N VAL A 23 -1.70 7.49 -0.22
CA VAL A 23 -0.44 6.85 0.20
C VAL A 23 0.40 6.45 -1.01
N PHE A 24 -0.17 5.68 -1.96
CA PHE A 24 0.54 5.29 -3.18
C PHE A 24 1.03 6.50 -3.98
N THR A 25 0.21 7.55 -4.09
CA THR A 25 0.57 8.79 -4.79
C THR A 25 1.71 9.53 -4.09
N ALA A 26 1.72 9.59 -2.76
CA ALA A 26 2.81 10.21 -1.98
C ALA A 26 4.16 9.52 -2.22
N TYR A 27 4.14 8.22 -2.50
CA TYR A 27 5.31 7.43 -2.84
C TYR A 27 5.58 7.33 -4.34
N GLY A 28 4.90 8.11 -5.20
CA GLY A 28 5.13 8.06 -6.65
C GLY A 28 4.61 6.79 -7.34
N MET A 29 3.82 5.97 -6.63
CA MET A 29 3.08 4.81 -7.16
C MET A 29 1.65 5.20 -7.58
N GLY A 30 1.39 6.49 -7.79
CA GLY A 30 0.07 7.02 -8.15
C GLY A 30 -0.34 6.80 -9.62
N CYS A 31 0.53 6.21 -10.46
CA CYS A 31 0.26 5.91 -11.87
C CYS A 31 -0.70 4.72 -12.08
N ILE A 32 -1.77 4.68 -11.28
CA ILE A 32 -2.85 3.68 -11.27
C ILE A 32 -3.62 3.62 -12.61
N GLY A 33 -3.36 4.56 -13.53
CA GLY A 33 -3.93 4.59 -14.89
C GLY A 33 -3.16 3.79 -15.95
N CYS A 34 -1.98 3.26 -15.64
CA CYS A 34 -1.24 2.41 -16.58
C CYS A 34 -1.66 0.96 -16.37
N MET A 35 -2.10 0.26 -17.43
CA MET A 35 -2.70 -1.08 -17.35
C MET A 35 -1.86 -2.12 -16.58
N GLY A 36 -0.54 -1.92 -16.46
CA GLY A 36 0.36 -2.76 -15.68
C GLY A 36 0.21 -2.67 -14.16
N VAL A 37 -0.16 -1.51 -13.61
CA VAL A 37 -0.25 -1.28 -12.14
C VAL A 37 -1.43 -2.05 -11.51
N SER A 38 -2.46 -2.36 -12.30
CA SER A 38 -3.67 -3.04 -11.85
C SER A 38 -3.44 -4.47 -11.33
N MET A 39 -2.39 -5.15 -11.80
CA MET A 39 -2.08 -6.55 -11.46
C MET A 39 -0.86 -6.70 -10.55
N GLU A 40 -0.30 -5.60 -10.09
CA GLU A 40 0.93 -5.58 -9.32
C GLU A 40 0.68 -5.65 -7.81
N SER A 41 1.49 -6.44 -7.11
CA SER A 41 1.53 -6.50 -5.66
C SER A 41 2.07 -5.18 -5.10
N ILE A 42 1.64 -4.79 -3.89
CA ILE A 42 2.24 -3.63 -3.19
C ILE A 42 3.76 -3.79 -3.09
N GLU A 43 4.24 -5.00 -2.81
CA GLU A 43 5.66 -5.31 -2.73
C GLU A 43 6.41 -5.03 -4.04
N ASP A 44 5.89 -5.54 -5.16
CA ASP A 44 6.52 -5.42 -6.47
C ASP A 44 6.51 -3.97 -6.95
N GLY A 45 5.40 -3.25 -6.76
CA GLY A 45 5.28 -1.84 -7.13
C GLY A 45 6.19 -0.94 -6.31
N ALA A 46 6.32 -1.19 -5.00
CA ALA A 46 7.29 -0.47 -4.17
C ALA A 46 8.72 -0.74 -4.67
N LYS A 47 9.09 -2.01 -4.91
CA LYS A 47 10.42 -2.39 -5.38
C LYS A 47 10.77 -1.82 -6.75
N MET A 48 9.84 -1.83 -7.72
CA MET A 48 10.07 -1.26 -9.04
C MET A 48 10.31 0.25 -9.02
N HIS A 49 9.77 0.92 -8.02
CA HIS A 49 9.99 2.34 -7.77
C HIS A 49 11.17 2.61 -6.80
N GLY A 50 11.88 1.58 -6.35
CA GLY A 50 13.03 1.70 -5.43
C GLY A 50 12.64 2.07 -3.99
N ILE A 51 11.43 1.70 -3.57
CA ILE A 51 10.82 2.04 -2.28
C ILE A 51 10.77 0.78 -1.42
N ASP A 52 11.00 0.95 -0.12
CA ASP A 52 10.83 -0.14 0.84
C ASP A 52 9.33 -0.46 1.00
N PRO A 53 8.88 -1.69 0.66
CA PRO A 53 7.50 -2.09 0.82
C PRO A 53 6.99 -1.96 2.26
N GLU A 54 7.85 -2.12 3.27
CA GLU A 54 7.47 -1.99 4.68
C GLU A 54 7.03 -0.57 5.03
N VAL A 55 7.64 0.44 4.41
CA VAL A 55 7.29 1.85 4.60
C VAL A 55 5.90 2.13 4.04
N VAL A 56 5.62 1.63 2.84
CA VAL A 56 4.30 1.76 2.19
C VAL A 56 3.23 1.07 3.03
N LEU A 57 3.49 -0.17 3.47
CA LEU A 57 2.57 -0.94 4.30
C LEU A 57 2.33 -0.26 5.65
N SER A 58 3.34 0.36 6.25
CA SER A 58 3.17 1.12 7.48
C SER A 58 2.20 2.28 7.30
N GLU A 59 2.34 3.08 6.22
CA GLU A 59 1.40 4.17 5.94
C GLU A 59 -0.01 3.67 5.60
N LEU A 60 -0.14 2.61 4.81
CA LEU A 60 -1.45 2.01 4.50
C LEU A 60 -2.14 1.50 5.75
N ASN A 61 -1.40 0.82 6.63
CA ASN A 61 -1.93 0.32 7.90
C ASN A 61 -2.22 1.42 8.93
N LYS A 62 -1.82 2.68 8.70
CA LYS A 62 -2.31 3.83 9.50
C LYS A 62 -3.70 4.31 9.07
N LEU A 63 -4.12 4.02 7.84
CA LEU A 63 -5.46 4.37 7.34
C LEU A 63 -6.54 3.55 8.03
N THR A 64 -6.22 2.29 8.30
CA THR A 64 -7.06 1.40 9.09
C THR A 64 -6.72 1.59 10.57
N PRO A 65 -7.68 1.44 11.49
CA PRO A 65 -7.38 1.41 12.91
C PRO A 65 -6.64 0.11 13.20
N VAL A 66 -5.35 0.05 12.86
CA VAL A 66 -4.42 -0.80 13.57
C VAL A 66 -4.40 -0.21 14.97
N GLU A 67 -5.10 -0.86 15.88
CA GLU A 67 -4.82 -0.73 17.30
C GLU A 67 -3.31 -0.91 17.42
N LYS A 68 -2.60 0.22 17.60
CA LYS A 68 -1.23 0.20 18.07
C LYS A 68 -1.34 -0.45 19.45
N SER A 69 -1.17 -1.76 19.52
CA SER A 69 -0.78 -2.37 20.78
C SER A 69 0.47 -1.61 21.22
N PRO A 70 0.42 -0.94 22.38
CA PRO A 70 1.51 -0.12 22.86
C PRO A 70 2.76 -0.99 22.97
N LYS A 71 3.91 -0.37 22.67
CA LYS A 71 5.21 -0.86 23.11
C LYS A 71 5.12 -1.20 24.60
N GLU A 72 5.41 -2.44 24.96
CA GLU A 72 5.97 -2.80 26.26
C GLU A 72 7.23 -3.64 25.99
#